data_AF-A8UY36-F1
#
_entry.id   AF-A8UY36-F1
#
_cell.length_a   1.000
_cell.length_b   1.000
_cell.length_c   1.000
_cell.angle_alpha   90.00
_cell.angle_beta   90.00
_cell.angle_gamma   90.00
#
_symmetry.space_group_name_H-M   'P 1'
#
loop_
_entity.id
_entity.type
_entity.pdbx_description
1 polymer ?
#
loop_
_entity_poly.entity_id
_entity_poly.type
_entity_poly.pdbx_seq_one_letter_code
_entity_poly.pdbx_strand_id
1 'polypeptide(L)'
;MAKPELKFHRIEHALLLDREQALRAKELNVLFCIQPNFKPFFRETYLKALGKERFIDAVPLKLLDSLGVDMVFGSDMMPFDPSYGLNYAREVLGREKAEYYYGGWREVKDYL
;
A
#
# COMPACT_ATOMS: atom_id res chain seq x y z
N MET A 1 30.36 -7.80 3.75
CA MET A 1 29.51 -7.74 2.55
C MET A 1 28.94 -6.34 2.45
N ALA A 2 28.92 -5.73 1.26
CA ALA A 2 28.27 -4.42 1.08
C ALA A 2 26.77 -4.55 1.36
N LYS A 3 26.21 -3.66 2.18
CA LYS A 3 24.76 -3.59 2.39
C LYS A 3 24.17 -2.76 1.25
N PRO A 4 23.24 -3.29 0.45
CA PRO A 4 22.57 -2.47 -0.56
C PRO A 4 21.76 -1.37 0.15
N GLU A 5 21.93 -0.12 -0.29
CA GLU A 5 21.08 1.01 0.11
C GLU A 5 20.06 1.22 -1.00
N LEU A 6 18.86 0.65 -0.85
CA LEU A 6 17.82 0.65 -1.87
C LEU A 6 16.99 1.95 -1.88
N LYS A 7 17.62 3.07 -1.55
CA LYS A 7 16.98 4.38 -1.51
C LYS A 7 16.35 4.66 -2.88
N PHE A 8 15.07 5.03 -2.88
CA PHE A 8 14.25 5.29 -4.07
C PHE A 8 13.82 4.07 -4.90
N HIS A 9 14.17 2.84 -4.50
CA HIS A 9 13.52 1.67 -5.07
C HIS A 9 12.12 1.51 -4.49
N ARG A 10 11.21 1.00 -5.33
CA ARG A 10 9.83 0.74 -4.93
C ARG A 10 9.37 -0.65 -5.37
N ILE A 11 8.49 -1.24 -4.58
CA ILE A 11 7.77 -2.46 -4.93
C ILE A 11 6.33 -2.06 -5.25
N GLU A 12 5.87 -2.44 -6.43
CA GLU A 12 4.49 -2.23 -6.86
C GLU A 12 3.56 -3.26 -6.21
N HIS A 13 2.35 -2.80 -5.91
CA HIS A 13 1.21 -3.55 -5.37
C HIS A 13 1.37 -4.01 -3.93
N ALA A 14 2.44 -4.77 -3.64
CA ALA A 14 2.69 -5.34 -2.32
C ALA A 14 1.42 -6.01 -1.74
N LEU A 15 0.69 -6.75 -2.60
CA LEU A 15 -0.66 -7.23 -2.34
C LEU A 15 -0.74 -8.16 -1.12
N LEU A 16 0.26 -9.04 -1.00
CA LEU A 16 0.37 -10.02 0.07
C LEU A 16 1.79 -9.94 0.61
N LEU A 17 1.89 -9.65 1.91
CA LEU A 17 3.15 -9.68 2.63
C LEU A 17 2.90 -9.86 4.12
N ASP A 18 3.85 -10.46 4.80
CA ASP A 18 3.83 -10.61 6.25
C ASP A 18 4.57 -9.46 6.95
N ARG A 19 4.49 -9.48 8.29
CA ARG A 19 5.13 -8.48 9.15
C ARG A 19 6.65 -8.43 8.99
N GLU A 20 7.31 -9.58 8.80
CA GLU A 20 8.77 -9.64 8.68
C GLU A 20 9.23 -9.03 7.35
N GLN A 21 8.51 -9.31 6.26
CA GLN A 21 8.71 -8.71 4.95
C GLN A 21 8.51 -7.19 5.00
N ALA A 22 7.47 -6.71 5.69
CA ALA A 22 7.24 -5.27 5.88
C ALA A 22 8.39 -4.58 6.63
N LEU A 23 8.84 -5.16 7.75
CA LEU A 23 9.96 -4.62 8.52
C LEU A 23 11.26 -4.64 7.71
N ARG A 24 11.47 -5.71 6.94
CA ARG A 24 12.64 -5.81 6.08
C ARG A 24 12.65 -4.74 5.00
N ALA A 25 11.50 -4.45 4.38
CA ALA A 25 11.39 -3.36 3.41
C ALA A 25 11.72 -2.00 4.03
N LYS A 26 11.23 -1.74 5.25
CA LYS A 26 11.56 -0.53 6.02
C LYS A 26 13.06 -0.40 6.31
N GLU A 27 13.70 -1.46 6.79
CA GLU A 27 15.15 -1.48 7.04
C GLU A 27 15.98 -1.17 5.78
N LEU A 28 15.47 -1.57 4.62
CA LEU A 28 16.12 -1.38 3.33
C LEU A 28 15.77 -0.04 2.66
N ASN A 29 14.90 0.77 3.26
CA ASN A 29 14.34 2.01 2.68
C ASN A 29 13.65 1.79 1.31
N VAL A 30 12.88 0.70 1.19
CA VAL A 30 12.08 0.40 0.00
C VAL A 30 10.67 0.96 0.19
N LEU A 31 10.20 1.73 -0.81
CA LEU A 31 8.85 2.30 -0.84
C LEU A 31 7.84 1.27 -1.37
N PHE A 32 6.65 1.18 -0.76
CA PHE A 32 5.54 0.44 -1.36
C PHE A 32 4.61 1.35 -2.15
N CYS A 33 4.34 1.01 -3.41
CA CYS A 33 3.31 1.64 -4.23
C CYS A 33 2.07 0.74 -4.26
N ILE A 34 1.07 1.02 -3.42
CA ILE A 34 -0.07 0.14 -3.16
C ILE A 34 -1.31 0.62 -3.89
N GLN A 35 -2.18 -0.30 -4.30
CA GLN A 35 -3.48 0.02 -4.90
C GLN A 35 -4.62 -0.39 -3.96
N PRO A 36 -5.08 0.52 -3.08
CA PRO A 36 -6.19 0.26 -2.17
C PRO A 36 -7.46 -0.29 -2.86
N ASN A 37 -7.72 0.15 -4.09
CA ASN A 37 -8.85 -0.27 -4.91
C ASN A 37 -8.87 -1.78 -5.22
N PHE A 38 -7.73 -2.46 -5.19
CA PHE A 38 -7.66 -3.88 -5.59
C PHE A 38 -8.50 -4.79 -4.68
N LYS A 39 -8.52 -4.54 -3.37
CA LYS A 39 -9.24 -5.38 -2.41
C LYS A 39 -10.77 -5.36 -2.63
N PRO A 40 -11.44 -4.20 -2.70
CA PRO A 40 -12.87 -4.17 -3.00
C PRO A 40 -13.16 -4.53 -4.46
N PHE A 41 -12.35 -4.08 -5.43
CA PHE A 41 -12.65 -4.26 -6.85
C PHE A 41 -12.46 -5.70 -7.33
N PHE A 42 -11.38 -6.37 -6.92
CA PHE A 42 -11.07 -7.75 -7.31
C PHE A 42 -11.49 -8.78 -6.26
N ARG A 43 -12.40 -8.42 -5.34
CA ARG A 43 -12.83 -9.27 -4.21
C ARG A 43 -13.12 -10.72 -4.63
N GLU A 44 -13.99 -10.92 -5.61
CA GLU A 44 -14.38 -12.28 -6.03
C GLU A 44 -13.22 -13.05 -6.65
N THR A 45 -12.41 -12.38 -7.47
CA THR A 45 -11.20 -12.96 -8.07
C THR A 45 -10.20 -13.39 -6.99
N TYR A 46 -9.97 -12.54 -5.99
CA TYR A 46 -9.04 -12.83 -4.91
C TYR A 46 -9.57 -13.90 -3.96
N LEU A 47 -10.86 -13.90 -3.61
CA LEU A 47 -11.45 -14.97 -2.81
C LEU A 47 -11.31 -16.33 -3.51
N LYS A 48 -11.53 -16.38 -4.82
CA LYS A 48 -11.37 -17.59 -5.61
C LYS A 48 -9.91 -18.06 -5.70
N ALA A 49 -8.97 -17.15 -5.92
CA ALA A 49 -7.56 -17.49 -6.11
C ALA A 49 -6.79 -17.74 -4.81
N LEU A 50 -7.09 -16.96 -3.77
CA LEU A 50 -6.32 -16.94 -2.52
C LEU A 50 -7.00 -17.74 -1.41
N GLY A 51 -8.32 -17.90 -1.47
CA GLY A 51 -9.13 -18.36 -0.35
C GLY A 51 -9.42 -17.22 0.64
N LYS A 52 -10.35 -17.49 1.58
CA LYS A 52 -10.84 -16.48 2.53
C LYS A 52 -9.76 -15.94 3.46
N GLU A 53 -8.91 -16.81 3.99
CA GLU A 53 -7.88 -16.44 4.96
C GLU A 53 -6.89 -15.43 4.37
N ARG A 54 -6.27 -15.77 3.24
CA ARG A 54 -5.32 -14.87 2.57
C ARG A 54 -5.95 -13.62 1.97
N PHE A 55 -7.24 -13.65 1.60
CA PHE A 55 -7.95 -12.45 1.16
C PHE A 55 -8.12 -11.43 2.28
N ILE A 56 -8.35 -11.87 3.52
CA ILE A 56 -8.47 -10.96 4.68
C ILE A 56 -7.19 -10.15 4.85
N ASP A 57 -6.04 -10.77 4.62
CA ASP A 57 -4.72 -10.14 4.77
C ASP A 57 -4.21 -9.42 3.50
N ALA A 58 -4.95 -9.52 2.38
CA ALA A 58 -4.59 -8.80 1.15
C ALA A 58 -4.68 -7.28 1.34
N VAL A 59 -3.81 -6.53 0.64
CA VAL A 59 -3.71 -5.06 0.72
C VAL A 59 -3.61 -4.60 2.19
N PRO A 60 -2.50 -4.94 2.91
CA PRO A 60 -2.42 -4.84 4.37
C PRO A 60 -2.13 -3.41 4.86
N LEU A 61 -2.96 -2.43 4.48
CA LEU A 61 -2.75 -1.00 4.75
C LEU A 61 -2.50 -0.69 6.22
N LYS A 62 -3.35 -1.23 7.11
CA LYS A 62 -3.27 -0.98 8.56
C LYS A 62 -1.99 -1.53 9.18
N LEU A 63 -1.55 -2.72 8.74
CA LEU A 63 -0.30 -3.32 9.20
C LEU A 63 0.87 -2.44 8.80
N LEU A 64 0.99 -2.10 7.52
CA LEU A 64 2.08 -1.30 6.99
C LEU A 64 2.17 0.09 7.65
N ASP A 65 1.02 0.77 7.80
CA ASP A 65 0.93 2.06 8.47
C ASP A 65 1.37 1.96 9.95
N SER A 66 0.91 0.95 10.69
CA SER A 66 1.30 0.74 12.10
C SER A 66 2.79 0.44 12.29
N LEU A 67 3.45 -0.10 11.27
CA LEU A 67 4.90 -0.37 11.28
C LEU A 67 5.70 0.85 10.82
N GLY A 68 5.04 1.91 10.34
CA GLY A 68 5.67 3.11 9.78
C GLY A 68 6.54 2.76 8.58
N VAL A 69 6.03 1.92 7.67
CA VAL A 69 6.65 1.65 6.36
C VAL A 69 6.29 2.78 5.41
N ASP A 70 7.22 3.20 4.57
CA ASP A 70 6.95 4.20 3.55
C ASP A 70 6.02 3.64 2.46
N MET A 71 4.90 4.31 2.25
CA MET A 71 3.88 3.92 1.27
C MET A 71 3.47 5.11 0.41
N VAL A 72 3.15 4.83 -0.84
CA VAL A 72 2.35 5.68 -1.72
C VAL A 72 1.18 4.89 -2.29
N PHE A 73 0.06 5.53 -2.58
CA PHE A 73 -1.08 4.92 -3.24
C PHE A 73 -1.13 5.26 -4.73
N GLY A 74 -1.59 4.30 -5.51
CA GLY A 74 -1.98 4.45 -6.92
C GLY A 74 -3.26 3.69 -7.18
N SER A 75 -3.83 3.81 -8.38
CA SER A 75 -5.03 3.05 -8.77
C SER A 75 -4.75 1.93 -9.77
N ASP A 76 -3.57 1.95 -10.40
CA ASP A 76 -3.28 1.15 -11.61
C ASP A 76 -4.36 1.30 -12.69
N MET A 77 -5.04 2.47 -12.70
CA MET A 77 -6.18 2.81 -13.56
C MET A 77 -7.34 1.79 -13.53
N MET A 78 -7.52 1.04 -12.43
CA MET A 78 -8.44 -0.10 -12.37
C MET A 78 -9.27 -0.15 -11.06
N PRO A 79 -10.49 0.39 -11.01
CA PRO A 79 -11.19 1.08 -12.09
C PRO A 79 -10.63 2.49 -12.30
N PHE A 80 -10.99 3.11 -13.42
CA PHE A 80 -10.61 4.50 -13.72
C PHE A 80 -11.10 5.50 -12.67
N ASP A 81 -12.15 5.17 -11.92
CA ASP A 81 -12.64 6.01 -10.82
C ASP A 81 -11.75 5.84 -9.56
N PRO A 82 -10.98 6.88 -9.17
CA PRO A 82 -10.12 6.85 -8.00
C PRO A 82 -10.90 6.73 -6.68
N SER A 83 -12.22 6.98 -6.69
CA SER A 83 -13.06 6.92 -5.49
C SER A 83 -13.05 5.53 -4.85
N TYR A 84 -12.92 4.46 -5.63
CA TYR A 84 -12.84 3.08 -5.12
C TYR A 84 -11.69 2.90 -4.14
N GLY A 85 -10.51 3.34 -4.55
CA GLY A 85 -9.31 3.21 -3.73
C GLY A 85 -9.32 4.19 -2.55
N LEU A 86 -9.75 5.43 -2.78
CA LEU A 86 -9.81 6.45 -1.73
C LEU A 86 -10.81 6.07 -0.63
N ASN A 87 -12.01 5.61 -0.98
CA ASN A 87 -13.03 5.23 -0.01
C ASN A 87 -12.59 4.02 0.83
N TYR A 88 -11.99 3.00 0.20
CA TYR A 88 -11.45 1.86 0.94
C TYR A 88 -10.32 2.27 1.88
N ALA A 89 -9.38 3.10 1.41
CA ALA A 89 -8.30 3.61 2.26
C ALA A 89 -8.83 4.41 3.45
N ARG A 90 -9.87 5.24 3.24
CA ARG A 90 -10.53 6.02 4.30
C ARG A 90 -11.18 5.14 5.36
N GLU A 91 -11.83 4.04 4.94
CA GLU A 91 -12.43 3.07 5.86
C GLU A 91 -11.35 2.42 6.75
N VAL A 92 -10.20 2.07 6.17
CA VAL A 92 -9.15 1.31 6.87
C VAL A 92 -8.24 2.20 7.73
N LEU A 93 -7.87 3.37 7.24
CA LEU A 93 -6.84 4.24 7.84
C LEU A 93 -7.37 5.58 8.36
N GLY A 94 -8.62 5.94 8.06
CA GLY A 94 -9.16 7.28 8.26
C GLY A 94 -8.81 8.25 7.14
N ARG A 95 -9.48 9.41 7.15
CA ARG A 95 -9.42 10.39 6.05
C ARG A 95 -8.04 10.99 5.82
N GLU A 96 -7.42 11.49 6.88
CA GLU A 96 -6.15 12.21 6.82
C GLU A 96 -5.05 11.34 6.21
N LYS A 97 -4.89 10.11 6.71
CA LYS A 97 -3.89 9.16 6.20
C LYS A 97 -4.18 8.73 4.77
N ALA A 98 -5.45 8.46 4.43
CA ALA A 98 -5.81 8.10 3.07
C ALA A 98 -5.46 9.22 2.06
N GLU A 99 -5.72 10.49 2.41
CA GLU A 99 -5.39 11.65 1.57
C GLU A 99 -3.88 11.90 1.49
N TYR A 100 -3.17 11.79 2.63
CA TYR A 100 -1.71 11.82 2.67
C TYR A 100 -1.11 10.81 1.69
N TYR A 101 -1.54 9.55 1.78
CA TYR A 101 -1.02 8.48 0.95
C TYR A 101 -1.49 8.52 -0.52
N TYR A 102 -2.41 9.38 -0.94
CA TYR A 102 -2.78 9.55 -2.36
C TYR A 102 -2.12 10.76 -3.03
N GLY A 103 -1.31 11.53 -2.31
CA GLY A 103 -0.69 12.73 -2.85
C GLY A 103 -0.56 13.89 -1.88
N GLY A 104 -1.01 13.76 -0.62
CA GLY A 104 -0.89 14.82 0.39
C GLY A 104 0.56 15.17 0.75
N TRP A 105 1.55 14.31 0.46
CA TRP A 105 2.96 14.70 0.51
C TRP A 105 3.32 15.88 -0.42
N ARG A 106 2.53 16.17 -1.46
CA ARG A 106 2.77 17.35 -2.31
C ARG A 106 2.53 18.67 -1.57
N GLU A 107 1.80 18.65 -0.46
CA GLU A 107 1.62 19.83 0.39
C GLU A 107 2.84 20.08 1.30
N VAL A 108 3.68 19.06 1.53
CA VAL A 108 4.95 19.19 2.25
C VAL A 108 6.04 19.48 1.21
N LYS A 109 6.35 20.77 1.01
CA LYS A 109 7.17 21.31 -0.09
C LYS A 109 8.66 20.87 -0.17
N ASP A 110 9.14 19.98 0.68
CA ASP A 110 10.59 19.79 0.90
C ASP A 110 11.09 18.36 0.64
N TYR A 111 10.71 17.74 -0.48
CA TYR A 111 11.16 16.37 -0.81
C TYR A 111 11.97 16.23 -2.12
N LEU A 112 12.54 17.31 -2.62
CA LEU A 112 13.61 17.27 -3.64
C LEU A 112 14.78 18.16 -3.22
#